data_AF-A0AA93L731-F1
#
_entry.id   AF-A0AA93L731-F1
#
_cell.length_a   1.000
_cell.length_b   1.000
_cell.length_c   1.000
_cell.angle_alpha   90.00
_cell.angle_beta   90.00
_cell.angle_gamma   90.00
#
_symmetry.space_group_name_H-M   'P 1'
#
loop_
_entity.id
_entity.type
_entity.pdbx_description
1 polymer ?
#
loop_
_entity_poly.entity_id
_entity_poly.type
_entity_poly.pdbx_seq_one_letter_code
_entity_poly.pdbx_strand_id
1 'polypeptide(L)'
;MDRARGPDDQPEREEFDRDGVGQGPEPQRVIGGDERRMHVRAYNHWISLLKGRTYPTIDELDLAGAGDFGPHGVLLDFSHDDAEPRIRFIGHAVREECGVTSGILRIADVPQGSLLARLTEQYPQILASRAPIGFEAEFVSQRGYPTLYRGILMPFSSDQRRINFIYGVINWKEVADARIQAQLAAEMADSRSTDAPPPAPVAPAWADGPSAGLDAPVADLRSASDVLRAAPALGSVDLDAGTEEFVLLLGRATLDGRVEIVGAVDGSDGLTQEAIRRLRRD
;
A
#
# COMPACT_ATOMS: atom_id res chain seq x y z
N MET A 1 25.35 -35.31 62.20
CA MET A 1 26.58 -34.56 62.54
C MET A 1 27.55 -34.79 61.38
N ASP A 2 27.84 -33.79 60.57
CA ASP A 2 29.17 -33.16 60.48
C ASP A 2 29.17 -32.11 59.34
N ARG A 3 29.90 -31.01 59.55
CA ARG A 3 29.97 -29.82 58.68
C ARG A 3 31.27 -29.83 57.86
N ALA A 4 31.19 -29.41 56.60
CA ALA A 4 32.30 -28.76 55.88
C ALA A 4 31.68 -27.74 54.89
N ARG A 5 31.83 -26.42 55.11
CA ARG A 5 32.94 -25.53 54.67
C ARG A 5 32.80 -25.21 53.16
N GLY A 6 32.24 -24.07 52.76
CA GLY A 6 32.93 -22.77 52.63
C GLY A 6 32.63 -22.19 51.22
N PRO A 7 32.83 -20.87 50.99
CA PRO A 7 31.87 -20.01 50.28
C PRO A 7 32.30 -19.59 48.86
N ASP A 8 31.32 -19.26 48.02
CA ASP A 8 31.32 -18.43 46.78
C ASP A 8 29.96 -18.78 46.12
N ASP A 9 29.10 -17.92 45.62
CA ASP A 9 29.28 -16.65 44.94
C ASP A 9 27.88 -16.00 44.96
N GLN A 10 27.73 -14.79 45.50
CA GLN A 10 26.48 -14.03 45.36
C GLN A 10 26.61 -13.17 44.11
N PRO A 11 25.77 -13.35 43.07
CA PRO A 11 25.63 -12.30 42.08
C PRO A 11 24.74 -11.22 42.68
N GLU A 12 25.40 -10.12 43.03
CA GLU A 12 24.83 -8.79 43.24
C GLU A 12 23.81 -8.51 42.13
N ARG A 13 22.53 -8.41 42.51
CA ARG A 13 21.49 -7.92 41.61
C ARG A 13 21.63 -6.42 41.55
N GLU A 14 22.46 -5.96 40.62
CA GLU A 14 22.55 -4.56 40.24
C GLU A 14 21.20 -4.10 39.68
N GLU A 15 20.58 -3.23 40.48
CA GLU A 15 19.40 -2.45 40.17
C GLU A 15 19.79 -1.42 39.09
N PHE A 16 19.62 -1.79 37.81
CA PHE A 16 19.73 -0.85 36.69
C PHE A 16 18.37 -0.25 36.38
N ASP A 17 18.10 0.85 37.08
CA ASP A 17 17.10 1.83 36.68
C ASP A 17 17.75 2.76 35.64
N ARG A 18 17.33 2.65 34.37
CA ARG A 18 17.39 3.75 33.39
C ARG A 18 16.68 3.43 32.07
N ASP A 19 15.53 4.05 31.90
CA ASP A 19 15.05 4.71 30.67
C ASP A 19 15.22 3.95 29.34
N GLY A 20 14.38 2.93 29.13
CA GLY A 20 14.11 2.36 27.82
C GLY A 20 12.87 3.00 27.21
N VAL A 21 13.08 4.02 26.39
CA VAL A 21 12.10 4.74 25.56
C VAL A 21 11.03 3.78 25.02
N GLY A 22 9.79 3.97 25.46
CA GLY A 22 8.62 3.30 24.90
C GLY A 22 8.58 3.55 23.40
N GLN A 23 8.79 2.48 22.63
CA GLN A 23 8.61 2.47 21.20
C GLN A 23 7.13 2.76 20.93
N GLY A 24 6.82 4.04 20.71
CA GLY A 24 5.50 4.46 20.25
C GLY A 24 5.14 3.68 18.98
N PRO A 25 3.84 3.47 18.71
CA PRO A 25 3.42 2.74 17.51
C PRO A 25 4.10 3.38 16.30
N GLU A 26 4.95 2.62 15.62
CA GLU A 26 5.59 3.09 14.40
C GLU A 26 4.49 3.60 13.47
N PRO A 27 4.69 4.77 12.81
CA PRO A 27 3.69 5.30 11.91
C PRO A 27 3.43 4.21 10.87
N GLN A 28 2.21 3.66 10.87
CA GLN A 28 1.74 2.77 9.82
C GLN A 28 1.92 3.52 8.50
N ARG A 29 3.04 3.27 7.82
CA ARG A 29 3.37 3.95 6.57
C ARG A 29 2.33 3.49 5.56
N VAL A 30 1.38 4.38 5.29
CA VAL A 30 0.27 4.14 4.38
C VAL A 30 0.83 4.08 2.97
N ILE A 31 1.25 2.88 2.57
CA ILE A 31 1.35 2.46 1.17
C ILE A 31 0.01 2.81 0.53
N GLY A 32 0.08 3.61 -0.53
CA GLY A 32 -1.09 4.16 -1.19
C GLY A 32 -2.05 3.06 -1.63
N GLY A 33 -3.35 3.33 -1.54
CA GLY A 33 -4.38 2.38 -1.97
C GLY A 33 -4.16 1.86 -3.39
N ASP A 34 -3.60 2.68 -4.28
CA ASP A 34 -3.32 2.30 -5.66
C ASP A 34 -2.25 1.19 -5.79
N GLU A 35 -1.17 1.25 -5.01
CA GLU A 35 -0.11 0.23 -4.98
C GLU A 35 -0.66 -1.14 -4.55
N ARG A 36 -1.56 -1.13 -3.55
CA ARG A 36 -2.24 -2.36 -3.08
C ARG A 36 -3.21 -2.89 -4.13
N ARG A 37 -3.93 -2.00 -4.82
CA ARG A 37 -4.88 -2.38 -5.86
C ARG A 37 -4.18 -2.93 -7.09
N MET A 38 -3.01 -2.42 -7.49
CA MET A 38 -2.27 -2.91 -8.65
C MET A 38 -1.85 -4.38 -8.51
N HIS A 39 -1.28 -4.78 -7.37
CA HIS A 39 -0.92 -6.19 -7.09
C HIS A 39 -2.17 -7.08 -7.21
N VAL A 40 -3.26 -6.73 -6.54
CA VAL A 40 -4.50 -7.52 -6.57
C VAL A 40 -5.05 -7.63 -8.00
N ARG A 41 -5.05 -6.53 -8.77
CA ARG A 41 -5.47 -6.53 -10.18
C ARG A 41 -4.59 -7.45 -11.03
N ALA A 42 -3.27 -7.41 -10.85
CA ALA A 42 -2.33 -8.28 -11.57
C ALA A 42 -2.56 -9.78 -11.24
N TYR A 43 -2.78 -10.11 -9.96
CA TYR A 43 -3.10 -11.47 -9.54
C TYR A 43 -4.43 -11.97 -10.13
N ASN A 44 -5.47 -11.14 -10.08
CA ASN A 44 -6.77 -11.48 -10.66
C ASN A 44 -6.68 -11.69 -12.18
N HIS A 45 -5.89 -10.85 -12.86
CA HIS A 45 -5.59 -11.05 -14.27
C HIS A 45 -4.93 -12.41 -14.51
N TRP A 46 -3.90 -12.78 -13.74
CA TRP A 46 -3.25 -14.09 -13.84
C TRP A 46 -4.22 -15.27 -13.60
N ILE A 47 -5.08 -15.18 -12.58
CA ILE A 47 -6.13 -16.19 -12.34
C ILE A 47 -7.02 -16.34 -13.57
N SER A 48 -7.43 -15.23 -14.19
CA SER A 48 -8.32 -15.27 -15.37
C SER A 48 -7.71 -16.04 -16.55
N LEU A 49 -6.38 -16.10 -16.64
CA LEU A 49 -5.65 -16.82 -17.69
C LEU A 49 -5.50 -18.33 -17.41
N LEU A 50 -5.80 -18.81 -16.20
CA LEU A 50 -5.68 -20.24 -15.88
C LEU A 50 -6.60 -21.08 -16.77
N LYS A 51 -7.87 -20.65 -16.96
CA LYS A 51 -8.86 -21.37 -17.78
C LYS A 51 -8.94 -22.87 -17.47
N GLY A 52 -8.81 -23.23 -16.19
CA GLY A 52 -8.83 -24.62 -15.70
C GLY A 52 -7.48 -25.37 -15.76
N ARG A 53 -6.40 -24.71 -16.20
CA ARG A 53 -5.03 -25.24 -16.18
C ARG A 53 -4.33 -25.00 -14.84
N THR A 54 -3.22 -25.67 -14.59
CA THR A 54 -2.38 -25.45 -13.40
C THR A 54 -1.63 -24.12 -13.48
N TYR A 55 -1.14 -23.78 -14.67
CA TYR A 55 -0.48 -22.52 -14.95
C TYR A 55 -1.06 -21.88 -16.20
N PRO A 56 -1.11 -20.55 -16.29
CA PRO A 56 -1.40 -19.89 -17.55
C PRO A 56 -0.31 -20.17 -18.58
N THR A 57 -0.68 -20.20 -19.86
CA THR A 57 0.28 -20.22 -20.96
C THR A 57 0.81 -18.81 -21.22
N ILE A 58 2.08 -18.71 -21.59
CA ILE A 58 2.72 -17.42 -21.90
C ILE A 58 2.12 -16.76 -23.15
N ASP A 59 1.59 -17.53 -24.09
CA ASP A 59 1.02 -17.03 -25.35
C ASP A 59 -0.27 -16.20 -25.13
N GLU A 60 -0.91 -16.34 -23.96
CA GLU A 60 -2.10 -15.58 -23.60
C GLU A 60 -1.77 -14.31 -22.81
N LEU A 61 -0.50 -14.09 -22.46
CA LEU A 61 -0.05 -12.87 -21.79
C LEU A 61 0.17 -11.77 -22.81
N ASP A 62 -0.72 -10.78 -22.83
CA ASP A 62 -0.52 -9.56 -23.62
C ASP A 62 0.26 -8.52 -22.80
N LEU A 63 1.58 -8.47 -23.00
CA LEU A 63 2.46 -7.51 -22.34
C LEU A 63 2.23 -6.06 -22.80
N ALA A 64 1.74 -5.86 -24.03
CA ALA A 64 1.52 -4.53 -24.60
C ALA A 64 0.14 -3.97 -24.23
N GLY A 65 -0.85 -4.85 -24.06
CA GLY A 65 -2.21 -4.55 -23.63
C GLY A 65 -2.51 -4.80 -22.16
N ALA A 66 -1.50 -5.11 -21.33
CA ALA A 66 -1.62 -5.36 -19.88
C ALA A 66 -2.10 -4.14 -19.04
N GLY A 67 -2.71 -3.14 -19.65
CA GLY A 67 -3.26 -1.95 -19.00
C GLY A 67 -2.25 -1.27 -18.09
N ASP A 68 -2.68 -0.96 -16.86
CA ASP A 68 -1.92 -0.19 -15.88
C ASP A 68 -0.62 -0.87 -15.40
N PHE A 69 -0.48 -2.19 -15.52
CA PHE A 69 0.70 -2.92 -14.98
C PHE A 69 1.78 -3.19 -16.02
N GLY A 70 1.52 -3.00 -17.33
CA GLY A 70 2.55 -3.13 -18.37
C GLY A 70 3.81 -2.27 -18.13
N PRO A 71 3.67 -0.98 -17.77
CA PRO A 71 4.79 -0.11 -17.40
C PRO A 71 5.62 -0.61 -16.20
N HIS A 72 4.97 -1.34 -15.30
CA HIS A 72 5.49 -1.87 -14.04
C HIS A 72 5.90 -3.35 -14.14
N GLY A 73 5.80 -3.93 -15.33
CA GLY A 73 5.95 -5.36 -15.57
C GLY A 73 7.37 -5.80 -15.89
N VAL A 74 7.72 -7.03 -15.55
CA VAL A 74 8.99 -7.70 -15.87
C VAL A 74 8.69 -9.13 -16.29
N LEU A 75 9.23 -9.59 -17.43
CA LEU A 75 9.12 -10.98 -17.85
C LEU A 75 10.48 -11.67 -17.82
N LEU A 76 10.54 -12.76 -17.06
CA LEU A 76 11.69 -13.65 -16.95
C LEU A 76 11.43 -14.95 -17.71
N ASP A 77 12.43 -15.43 -18.44
CA ASP A 77 12.40 -16.63 -19.27
C ASP A 77 13.45 -17.64 -18.78
N PHE A 78 12.94 -18.77 -18.30
CA PHE A 78 13.69 -19.90 -17.74
C PHE A 78 13.73 -21.10 -18.71
N SER A 79 13.32 -20.93 -19.97
CA SER A 79 13.23 -22.04 -20.95
C SER A 79 14.59 -22.70 -21.23
N HIS A 80 15.70 -22.01 -20.97
CA HIS A 80 17.06 -22.49 -21.24
C HIS A 80 17.80 -22.87 -19.96
N ASP A 81 17.76 -22.03 -18.92
CA ASP A 81 18.45 -22.23 -17.66
C ASP A 81 17.62 -21.63 -16.51
N ASP A 82 17.47 -22.41 -15.42
CA ASP A 82 16.75 -21.97 -14.23
C ASP A 82 17.61 -21.05 -13.33
N ALA A 83 18.94 -21.19 -13.40
CA ALA A 83 19.90 -20.43 -12.60
C ALA A 83 20.27 -19.09 -13.25
N GLU A 84 20.22 -19.00 -14.58
CA GLU A 84 20.55 -17.78 -15.33
C GLU A 84 19.42 -17.43 -16.33
N PRO A 85 18.24 -17.04 -15.83
CA PRO A 85 17.12 -16.72 -16.70
C PRO A 85 17.34 -15.41 -17.46
N ARG A 86 16.69 -15.32 -18.62
CA ARG A 86 16.76 -14.15 -19.49
C ARG A 86 15.64 -13.18 -19.18
N ILE A 87 15.93 -11.89 -19.23
CA ILE A 87 14.91 -10.84 -19.12
C ILE A 87 14.37 -10.57 -20.53
N ARG A 88 13.11 -10.95 -20.78
CA ARG A 88 12.43 -10.79 -22.08
C ARG A 88 11.74 -9.45 -22.22
N PHE A 89 11.28 -8.90 -21.11
CA PHE A 89 10.56 -7.64 -21.07
C PHE A 89 10.81 -6.92 -19.75
N ILE A 90 10.89 -5.59 -19.83
CA ILE A 90 10.90 -4.68 -18.69
C ILE A 90 10.06 -3.49 -19.12
N GLY A 91 9.04 -3.17 -18.33
CA GLY A 91 8.18 -2.02 -18.53
C GLY A 91 8.95 -0.71 -18.39
N HIS A 92 8.44 0.35 -19.03
CA HIS A 92 9.17 1.61 -19.15
C HIS A 92 9.43 2.28 -17.78
N ALA A 93 8.46 2.25 -16.85
CA ALA A 93 8.63 2.84 -15.53
C ALA A 93 9.75 2.13 -14.75
N VAL A 94 9.82 0.79 -14.83
CA VAL A 94 10.89 0.01 -14.17
C VAL A 94 12.25 0.29 -14.81
N ARG A 95 12.31 0.46 -16.14
CA ARG A 95 13.56 0.81 -16.85
C ARG A 95 14.08 2.18 -16.43
N GLU A 96 13.21 3.18 -16.44
CA GLU A 96 13.54 4.55 -16.04
C GLU A 96 14.06 4.57 -14.61
N GLU A 97 13.37 3.86 -13.71
CA GLU A 97 13.75 3.83 -12.30
C GLU A 97 15.09 3.15 -12.04
N CYS A 98 15.36 2.06 -12.76
CA CYS A 98 16.63 1.35 -12.62
C CYS A 98 17.78 1.99 -13.42
N GLY A 99 17.52 3.09 -14.16
CA GLY A 99 18.51 3.74 -15.03
C GLY A 99 18.94 2.86 -16.21
N VAL A 100 18.08 1.94 -16.65
CA VAL A 100 18.41 0.93 -17.66
C VAL A 100 18.12 1.47 -19.06
N THR A 101 19.14 2.01 -19.71
CA THR A 101 19.04 2.61 -21.05
C THR A 101 19.26 1.59 -22.18
N SER A 102 20.04 0.54 -21.94
CA SER A 102 20.32 -0.53 -22.90
C SER A 102 19.58 -1.83 -22.55
N GLY A 103 19.44 -2.72 -23.54
CA GLY A 103 18.76 -4.01 -23.37
C GLY A 103 19.50 -4.95 -22.42
N ILE A 104 19.18 -4.88 -21.12
CA ILE A 104 19.51 -5.94 -20.17
C ILE A 104 18.81 -7.21 -20.63
N LEU A 105 19.58 -8.24 -20.96
CA LEU A 105 19.08 -9.54 -21.38
C LEU A 105 19.22 -10.60 -20.29
N ARG A 106 20.05 -10.36 -19.27
CA ARG A 106 20.35 -11.32 -18.19
C ARG A 106 20.20 -10.68 -16.82
N ILE A 107 19.82 -11.49 -15.83
CA ILE A 107 19.76 -11.05 -14.43
C ILE A 107 21.14 -10.57 -13.94
N ALA A 108 22.23 -11.18 -14.40
CA ALA A 108 23.59 -10.77 -14.03
C ALA A 108 23.93 -9.32 -14.41
N ASP A 109 23.29 -8.77 -15.43
CA ASP A 109 23.51 -7.40 -15.90
C ASP A 109 22.63 -6.37 -15.16
N VAL A 110 21.79 -6.83 -14.22
CA VAL A 110 20.89 -5.97 -13.44
C VAL A 110 21.69 -5.17 -12.41
N PRO A 111 21.55 -3.82 -12.37
CA PRO A 111 22.23 -3.00 -11.38
C PRO A 111 21.89 -3.43 -9.95
N GLN A 112 22.92 -3.68 -9.15
CA GLN A 112 22.75 -4.04 -7.74
C GLN A 112 22.05 -2.91 -6.98
N GLY A 113 21.15 -3.28 -6.07
CA GLY A 113 20.35 -2.31 -5.30
C GLY A 113 19.25 -1.61 -6.11
N SER A 114 18.98 -2.01 -7.35
CA SER A 114 17.81 -1.56 -8.12
C SER A 114 16.53 -2.31 -7.73
N LEU A 115 15.36 -1.75 -8.08
CA LEU A 115 14.07 -2.46 -7.95
C LEU A 115 14.05 -3.79 -8.71
N LEU A 116 14.66 -3.81 -9.90
CA LEU A 116 14.74 -5.02 -10.71
C LEU A 116 15.55 -6.11 -10.01
N ALA A 117 16.67 -5.75 -9.37
CA ALA A 117 17.46 -6.70 -8.57
C ALA A 117 16.62 -7.32 -7.46
N ARG A 118 15.87 -6.49 -6.73
CA ARG A 118 14.96 -6.95 -5.66
C ARG A 118 13.87 -7.88 -6.15
N LEU A 119 13.25 -7.57 -7.28
CA LEU A 119 12.25 -8.46 -7.90
C LEU A 119 12.89 -9.80 -8.29
N THR A 120 14.07 -9.76 -8.90
CA THR A 120 14.77 -10.98 -9.33
C THR A 120 15.28 -11.83 -8.16
N GLU A 121 15.59 -11.26 -7.00
CA GLU A 121 15.98 -12.03 -5.81
C GLU A 121 14.90 -13.03 -5.35
N GLN A 122 13.62 -12.79 -5.70
CA GLN A 122 12.49 -13.58 -5.22
C GLN A 122 12.14 -14.78 -6.13
N TYR A 123 12.62 -14.84 -7.38
CA TYR A 123 12.18 -15.89 -8.32
C TYR A 123 12.49 -17.32 -7.86
N PRO A 124 13.61 -17.62 -7.14
CA PRO A 124 13.86 -18.99 -6.69
C PRO A 124 12.75 -19.52 -5.78
N GLN A 125 12.10 -18.64 -5.02
CA GLN A 125 10.98 -18.99 -4.16
C GLN A 125 9.74 -19.40 -4.98
N ILE A 126 9.49 -18.76 -6.13
CA ILE A 126 8.41 -19.15 -7.05
C ILE A 126 8.66 -20.55 -7.62
N LEU A 127 9.91 -20.84 -8.01
CA LEU A 127 10.25 -22.16 -8.54
C LEU A 127 10.07 -23.26 -7.48
N ALA A 128 10.32 -22.94 -6.21
CA ALA A 128 10.12 -23.84 -5.09
C ALA A 128 8.63 -24.03 -4.72
N SER A 129 7.89 -22.94 -4.52
CA SER A 129 6.49 -22.96 -4.07
C SER A 129 5.52 -23.35 -5.18
N ARG A 130 5.91 -23.09 -6.43
CA ARG A 130 5.08 -23.26 -7.63
C ARG A 130 3.75 -22.51 -7.58
N ALA A 131 3.72 -21.37 -6.90
CA ALA A 131 2.56 -20.52 -6.75
C ALA A 131 2.96 -19.04 -6.91
N PRO A 132 2.02 -18.14 -7.24
CA PRO A 132 2.26 -16.70 -7.16
C PRO A 132 2.74 -16.26 -5.77
N ILE A 133 3.68 -15.32 -5.72
CA ILE A 133 4.21 -14.75 -4.47
C ILE A 133 4.16 -13.24 -4.53
N GLY A 134 3.41 -12.64 -3.60
CA GLY A 134 3.47 -11.22 -3.30
C GLY A 134 4.56 -10.92 -2.27
N PHE A 135 5.23 -9.77 -2.43
CA PHE A 135 6.24 -9.30 -1.50
C PHE A 135 6.18 -7.78 -1.36
N GLU A 136 6.62 -7.29 -0.22
CA GLU A 136 6.70 -5.87 0.13
C GLU A 136 7.91 -5.65 1.01
N ALA A 137 8.66 -4.59 0.73
CA ALA A 137 9.80 -4.20 1.56
C ALA A 137 10.13 -2.72 1.38
N GLU A 138 11.02 -2.24 2.24
CA GLU A 138 11.63 -0.93 2.12
C GLU A 138 13.10 -1.09 1.68
N PHE A 139 13.59 -0.15 0.86
CA PHE A 139 15.00 -0.01 0.56
C PHE A 139 15.36 1.46 0.35
N VAL A 140 16.65 1.77 0.27
CA VAL A 140 17.11 3.10 -0.13
C VAL A 140 17.45 3.04 -1.61
N SER A 141 16.79 3.88 -2.42
CA SER A 141 17.03 3.90 -3.87
C SER A 141 18.42 4.44 -4.20
N GLN A 142 18.84 4.29 -5.46
CA GLN A 142 20.11 4.86 -5.94
C GLN A 142 20.16 6.39 -5.79
N ARG A 143 18.99 7.04 -5.65
CA ARG A 143 18.85 8.48 -5.42
C ARG A 143 18.92 8.86 -3.94
N GLY A 144 19.13 7.90 -3.03
CA GLY A 144 19.30 8.12 -1.60
C GLY A 144 18.00 8.25 -0.81
N TYR A 145 16.85 8.01 -1.43
CA TYR A 145 15.55 8.13 -0.78
C TYR A 145 15.04 6.78 -0.27
N PRO A 146 14.49 6.73 0.97
CA PRO A 146 13.73 5.56 1.42
C PRO A 146 12.57 5.34 0.46
N THR A 147 12.47 4.13 -0.04
CA THR A 147 11.51 3.72 -1.07
C THR A 147 10.82 2.46 -0.59
N LEU A 148 9.49 2.53 -0.53
CA LEU A 148 8.63 1.38 -0.31
C LEU A 148 8.32 0.77 -1.66
N TYR A 149 8.40 -0.55 -1.77
CA TYR A 149 7.93 -1.25 -2.96
C TYR A 149 7.07 -2.44 -2.60
N ARG A 150 6.14 -2.74 -3.50
CA ARG A 150 5.28 -3.92 -3.46
C ARG A 150 5.29 -4.55 -4.83
N GLY A 151 5.44 -5.86 -4.86
CA GLY A 151 5.39 -6.61 -6.11
C GLY A 151 4.71 -7.96 -5.96
N ILE A 152 4.39 -8.55 -7.10
CA ILE A 152 3.95 -9.93 -7.21
C ILE A 152 4.70 -10.60 -8.35
N LEU A 153 5.19 -11.81 -8.13
CA LEU A 153 5.69 -12.72 -9.15
C LEU A 153 4.68 -13.83 -9.41
N MET A 154 4.44 -14.14 -10.68
CA MET A 154 3.42 -15.08 -11.10
C MET A 154 3.99 -16.06 -12.12
N PRO A 155 3.88 -17.38 -11.90
CA PRO A 155 4.47 -18.38 -12.77
C PRO A 155 3.61 -18.65 -14.02
N PHE A 156 4.27 -18.93 -15.13
CA PHE A 156 3.69 -19.31 -16.41
C PHE A 156 4.37 -20.58 -16.92
N SER A 157 3.62 -21.36 -17.69
CA SER A 157 4.11 -22.59 -18.30
C SER A 157 3.62 -22.71 -19.74
N SER A 158 4.53 -22.86 -20.70
CA SER A 158 4.15 -23.12 -22.09
C SER A 158 3.70 -24.57 -22.33
N ASP A 159 4.04 -25.52 -21.44
CA ASP A 159 3.79 -26.96 -21.63
C ASP A 159 3.05 -27.64 -20.47
N GLN A 160 2.67 -26.87 -19.44
CA GLN A 160 2.04 -27.33 -18.19
C GLN A 160 2.88 -28.28 -17.34
N ARG A 161 4.14 -28.54 -17.69
CA ARG A 161 5.02 -29.48 -16.95
C ARG A 161 5.97 -28.75 -16.02
N ARG A 162 6.53 -27.63 -16.48
CA ARG A 162 7.45 -26.81 -15.70
C ARG A 162 7.14 -25.33 -15.83
N ILE A 163 7.53 -24.56 -14.82
CA ILE A 163 7.56 -23.11 -14.90
C ILE A 163 8.72 -22.76 -15.82
N ASN A 164 8.44 -22.12 -16.95
CA ASN A 164 9.46 -21.63 -17.87
C ASN A 164 9.38 -20.12 -18.11
N PHE A 165 8.35 -19.47 -17.58
CA PHE A 165 8.25 -18.02 -17.54
C PHE A 165 7.77 -17.56 -16.17
N ILE A 166 8.26 -16.40 -15.71
CA ILE A 166 7.70 -15.70 -14.55
C ILE A 166 7.44 -14.26 -14.98
N TYR A 167 6.19 -13.84 -14.84
CA TYR A 167 5.81 -12.45 -15.00
C TYR A 167 5.68 -11.79 -13.64
N GLY A 168 6.37 -10.68 -13.46
CA GLY A 168 6.37 -9.88 -12.25
C GLY A 168 5.79 -8.51 -12.49
N VAL A 169 5.09 -7.97 -11.50
CA VAL A 169 4.66 -6.56 -11.48
C VAL A 169 5.18 -5.94 -10.19
N ILE A 170 5.78 -4.75 -10.28
CA ILE A 170 6.33 -4.02 -9.13
C ILE A 170 5.95 -2.54 -9.17
N ASN A 171 5.40 -2.04 -8.07
CA ASN A 171 5.12 -0.62 -7.86
C ASN A 171 5.90 -0.11 -6.64
N TRP A 172 6.23 1.17 -6.62
CA TRP A 172 7.04 1.79 -5.58
C TRP A 172 6.61 3.22 -5.28
N LYS A 173 6.92 3.65 -4.05
CA LYS A 173 6.70 5.01 -3.58
C LYS A 173 7.93 5.50 -2.84
N GLU A 174 8.46 6.64 -3.28
CA GLU A 174 9.53 7.32 -2.57
C GLU A 174 8.96 8.09 -1.37
N VAL A 175 9.58 7.93 -0.20
CA VAL A 175 9.20 8.62 1.03
C VAL A 175 9.78 10.05 1.07
N ALA A 176 10.50 10.47 0.02
CA ALA A 176 11.00 11.83 -0.15
C ALA A 176 9.87 12.87 -0.15
N ASP A 177 8.74 12.53 -0.78
CA ASP A 177 7.53 13.37 -0.77
C ASP A 177 7.07 13.67 0.65
N ALA A 178 7.16 12.75 1.60
CA ALA A 178 6.71 12.99 2.97
C ALA A 178 7.62 13.97 3.73
N ARG A 179 8.94 13.96 3.48
CA ARG A 179 9.87 14.92 4.12
C ARG A 179 9.80 16.30 3.49
N ILE A 180 9.70 16.39 2.17
CA ILE A 180 9.54 17.67 1.46
C ILE A 180 8.16 18.25 1.74
N GLN A 181 7.09 17.44 1.78
CA GLN A 181 5.76 17.88 2.21
C GLN A 181 5.72 18.27 3.69
N ALA A 182 6.44 17.56 4.57
CA ALA A 182 6.56 17.97 5.97
C ALA A 182 7.32 19.29 6.12
N GLN A 183 8.36 19.52 5.32
CA GLN A 183 9.11 20.77 5.32
C GLN A 183 8.28 21.93 4.75
N LEU A 184 7.57 21.72 3.63
CA LEU A 184 6.62 22.69 3.09
C LEU A 184 5.47 22.97 4.06
N ALA A 185 4.91 21.93 4.71
CA ALA A 185 3.83 22.09 5.68
C ALA A 185 4.29 22.83 6.94
N ALA A 186 5.53 22.58 7.39
CA ALA A 186 6.16 23.30 8.50
C ALA A 186 6.39 24.78 8.14
N GLU A 187 6.95 25.07 6.96
CA GLU A 187 7.15 26.45 6.47
C GLU A 187 5.82 27.21 6.30
N MET A 188 4.76 26.53 5.81
CA MET A 188 3.42 27.10 5.71
C MET A 188 2.74 27.30 7.08
N ALA A 189 3.05 26.48 8.08
CA ALA A 189 2.54 26.62 9.44
C ALA A 189 3.23 27.75 10.21
N ASP A 190 4.54 27.93 10.01
CA ASP A 190 5.32 29.05 10.57
C ASP A 190 4.86 30.39 10.00
N SER A 191 4.54 30.43 8.69
CA SER A 191 4.02 31.63 8.02
C SER A 191 2.60 32.01 8.51
N ARG A 192 1.79 31.04 8.95
CA ARG A 192 0.46 31.29 9.54
C ARG A 192 0.53 31.76 11.00
N SER A 193 1.63 31.50 11.68
CA SER A 193 1.81 31.83 13.11
C SER A 193 2.35 33.25 13.32
N THR A 194 2.79 33.94 12.27
CA THR A 194 3.41 35.27 12.34
C THR A 194 2.49 36.44 11.99
N ASP A 195 1.23 36.21 11.59
CA ASP A 195 0.32 37.28 11.13
C ASP A 195 -1.08 37.30 11.78
N ALA A 196 -1.21 36.85 13.03
CA ALA A 196 -2.46 36.98 13.78
C ALA A 196 -2.33 38.01 14.92
N PRO A 197 -3.04 39.17 14.87
CA PRO A 197 -3.17 40.06 16.03
C PRO A 197 -3.92 39.34 17.17
N PRO A 198 -3.54 39.55 18.45
CA PRO A 198 -4.19 38.86 19.56
C PRO A 198 -5.65 39.31 19.72
N PRO A 199 -6.61 38.38 19.93
CA PRO A 199 -7.99 38.74 20.22
C PRO A 199 -8.11 39.33 21.64
N ALA A 200 -8.88 40.42 21.77
CA ALA A 200 -9.22 41.04 23.04
C ALA A 200 -10.17 40.14 23.87
N PRO A 201 -10.12 40.18 25.21
CA PRO A 201 -10.92 39.31 26.05
C PRO A 201 -12.37 39.80 26.12
N VAL A 202 -13.32 38.96 25.72
CA VAL A 202 -14.73 39.09 26.07
C VAL A 202 -15.16 37.87 26.89
N ALA A 203 -15.82 38.14 28.01
CA ALA A 203 -16.26 37.21 29.04
C ALA A 203 -17.24 36.13 28.51
N PRO A 204 -17.36 34.96 29.17
CA PRO A 204 -18.19 33.87 28.70
C PRO A 204 -19.65 34.15 29.02
N ALA A 205 -20.45 34.32 27.98
CA ALA A 205 -21.90 34.25 28.06
C ALA A 205 -22.38 33.42 26.89
N TRP A 206 -23.31 32.50 27.17
CA TRP A 206 -23.90 31.51 26.27
C TRP A 206 -23.13 30.19 26.18
N ALA A 207 -23.38 29.38 27.21
CA ALA A 207 -23.48 27.94 27.08
C ALA A 207 -24.59 27.59 26.08
N ASP A 208 -24.21 26.88 25.02
CA ASP A 208 -24.81 25.64 24.50
C ASP A 208 -24.60 25.54 22.98
N GLY A 209 -23.65 24.69 22.59
CA GLY A 209 -23.42 24.23 21.21
C GLY A 209 -23.05 22.73 21.25
N PRO A 210 -23.53 21.90 20.32
CA PRO A 210 -23.60 20.45 20.47
C PRO A 210 -22.24 19.81 20.17
N SER A 211 -21.32 19.89 21.12
CA SER A 211 -20.06 19.16 21.08
C SER A 211 -19.61 18.83 22.50
N ALA A 212 -20.49 18.20 23.27
CA ALA A 212 -20.16 17.56 24.52
C ALA A 212 -20.63 16.10 24.44
N GLY A 213 -19.68 15.18 24.26
CA GLY A 213 -19.91 13.74 24.20
C GLY A 213 -19.13 13.06 23.08
N LEU A 214 -17.80 13.06 23.18
CA LEU A 214 -16.91 12.18 22.41
C LEU A 214 -16.56 10.90 23.18
N ASP A 215 -17.38 10.52 24.16
CA ASP A 215 -17.37 9.19 24.76
C ASP A 215 -18.78 8.62 24.68
N ALA A 216 -19.11 8.04 23.52
CA ALA A 216 -20.24 7.16 23.37
C ALA A 216 -19.70 5.76 23.05
N PRO A 217 -20.25 4.70 23.68
CA PRO A 217 -19.81 3.33 23.42
C PRO A 217 -19.96 3.01 21.94
N VAL A 218 -18.96 2.29 21.41
CA VAL A 218 -18.88 1.83 20.03
C VAL A 218 -20.20 1.15 19.64
N ALA A 219 -21.07 1.88 18.94
CA ALA A 219 -22.26 1.28 18.35
C ALA A 219 -21.81 0.42 17.15
N ASP A 220 -22.34 -0.80 17.08
CA ASP A 220 -21.97 -1.81 16.09
C ASP A 220 -22.09 -1.25 14.66
N LEU A 221 -20.96 -1.17 13.94
CA LEU A 221 -20.87 -0.71 12.55
C LEU A 221 -21.79 -1.51 11.63
N ARG A 222 -22.08 -2.79 11.95
CA ARG A 222 -23.03 -3.62 11.19
C ARG A 222 -24.43 -3.00 11.16
N SER A 223 -24.88 -2.46 12.29
CA SER A 223 -26.18 -1.81 12.40
C SER A 223 -26.27 -0.51 11.59
N ALA A 224 -25.16 0.20 11.37
CA ALA A 224 -25.16 1.43 10.59
C ALA A 224 -25.20 1.16 9.07
N SER A 225 -24.50 0.12 8.62
CA SER A 225 -24.61 -0.37 7.23
C SER A 225 -26.02 -0.86 6.90
N ASP A 226 -26.70 -1.53 7.82
CA ASP A 226 -28.08 -2.00 7.62
C ASP A 226 -29.08 -0.83 7.40
N VAL A 227 -28.87 0.30 8.09
CA VAL A 227 -29.69 1.51 7.88
C VAL A 227 -29.51 2.06 6.48
N LEU A 228 -28.28 2.10 5.95
CA LEU A 228 -28.00 2.59 4.60
C LEU A 228 -28.52 1.65 3.51
N ARG A 229 -28.52 0.33 3.74
CA ARG A 229 -29.19 -0.63 2.83
C ARG A 229 -30.69 -0.39 2.72
N ALA A 230 -31.31 0.07 3.80
CA ALA A 230 -32.75 0.33 3.87
C ALA A 230 -33.13 1.75 3.38
N ALA A 231 -32.17 2.66 3.21
CA ALA A 231 -32.43 4.02 2.76
C ALA A 231 -32.84 4.05 1.28
N PRO A 232 -33.84 4.87 0.89
CA PRO A 232 -34.25 5.00 -0.50
C PRO A 232 -33.15 5.65 -1.34
N ALA A 233 -32.87 5.09 -2.52
CA ALA A 233 -31.90 5.66 -3.45
C ALA A 233 -32.37 7.02 -3.97
N LEU A 234 -31.53 8.05 -3.83
CA LEU A 234 -31.80 9.40 -4.33
C LEU A 234 -31.58 9.53 -5.85
N GLY A 235 -30.86 8.59 -6.45
CA GLY A 235 -30.57 8.52 -7.88
C GLY A 235 -29.47 7.50 -8.17
N SER A 236 -29.29 7.13 -9.44
CA SER A 236 -28.21 6.26 -9.90
C SER A 236 -27.28 7.04 -10.82
N VAL A 237 -25.98 6.89 -10.63
CA VAL A 237 -24.93 7.53 -11.45
C VAL A 237 -24.02 6.43 -11.96
N ASP A 238 -23.70 6.45 -13.25
CA ASP A 238 -22.80 5.49 -13.88
C ASP A 238 -21.34 5.90 -13.60
N LEU A 239 -20.73 5.23 -12.62
CA LEU A 239 -19.37 5.46 -12.13
C LEU A 239 -18.74 4.10 -11.81
N ASP A 240 -17.44 3.94 -12.03
CA ASP A 240 -16.71 2.72 -11.62
C ASP A 240 -16.61 2.69 -10.08
N ALA A 241 -17.56 2.00 -9.45
CA ALA A 241 -17.75 1.96 -8.00
C ALA A 241 -16.82 0.95 -7.29
N GLY A 242 -16.00 0.20 -8.02
CA GLY A 242 -15.17 -0.85 -7.45
C GLY A 242 -15.99 -2.00 -6.84
N THR A 243 -15.43 -2.68 -5.82
CA THR A 243 -16.02 -3.88 -5.19
C THR A 243 -16.58 -3.63 -3.78
N GLU A 244 -16.52 -2.39 -3.30
CA GLU A 244 -17.00 -2.01 -1.97
C GLU A 244 -18.53 -1.88 -1.95
N GLU A 245 -19.14 -2.21 -0.83
CA GLU A 245 -20.60 -2.13 -0.68
C GLU A 245 -21.12 -0.69 -0.69
N PHE A 246 -20.33 0.25 -0.16
CA PHE A 246 -20.66 1.68 -0.11
C PHE A 246 -19.49 2.51 -0.64
N VAL A 247 -19.80 3.50 -1.48
CA VAL A 247 -18.82 4.43 -2.06
C VAL A 247 -19.12 5.84 -1.60
N LEU A 248 -18.08 6.59 -1.21
CA LEU A 248 -18.22 8.00 -0.86
C LEU A 248 -18.10 8.86 -2.11
N LEU A 249 -19.12 9.67 -2.40
CA LEU A 249 -19.10 10.61 -3.53
C LEU A 249 -18.87 12.03 -3.02
N LEU A 250 -17.97 12.77 -3.68
CA LEU A 250 -17.79 14.19 -3.44
C LEU A 250 -18.79 14.98 -4.30
N GLY A 251 -19.76 15.62 -3.65
CA GLY A 251 -20.71 16.51 -4.30
C GLY A 251 -20.28 17.98 -4.22
N ARG A 252 -20.44 18.72 -5.30
CA ARG A 252 -20.35 20.18 -5.35
C ARG A 252 -21.76 20.77 -5.38
N ALA A 253 -22.08 21.63 -4.42
CA ALA A 253 -23.32 22.39 -4.43
C ALA A 253 -23.28 23.45 -5.54
N THR A 254 -24.37 23.57 -6.27
CA THR A 254 -24.57 24.61 -7.30
C THR A 254 -25.52 25.69 -6.78
N LEU A 255 -25.45 26.89 -7.36
CA LEU A 255 -26.28 28.03 -6.95
C LEU A 255 -27.79 27.80 -7.20
N ASP A 256 -28.15 26.86 -8.06
CA ASP A 256 -29.54 26.49 -8.36
C ASP A 256 -30.11 25.45 -7.37
N GLY A 257 -29.38 25.13 -6.29
CA GLY A 257 -29.81 24.14 -5.30
C GLY A 257 -29.62 22.67 -5.74
N ARG A 258 -28.88 22.42 -6.82
CA ARG A 258 -28.51 21.07 -7.28
C ARG A 258 -27.13 20.67 -6.77
N VAL A 259 -26.87 19.37 -6.70
CA VAL A 259 -25.54 18.81 -6.38
C VAL A 259 -24.96 18.15 -7.62
N GLU A 260 -23.76 18.55 -8.01
CA GLU A 260 -22.97 17.91 -9.05
C GLU A 260 -21.98 16.92 -8.43
N ILE A 261 -21.90 15.70 -8.93
CA ILE A 261 -20.90 14.73 -8.46
C ILE A 261 -19.57 15.06 -9.12
N VAL A 262 -18.57 15.42 -8.31
CA VAL A 262 -17.21 15.80 -8.75
C VAL A 262 -16.32 14.57 -8.94
N GLY A 263 -16.56 13.53 -8.16
CA GLY A 263 -15.87 12.25 -8.26
C GLY A 263 -16.18 11.32 -7.11
N ALA A 264 -15.78 10.05 -7.26
CA ALA A 264 -15.76 9.11 -6.17
C ALA A 264 -14.48 9.32 -5.35
N VAL A 265 -14.63 9.37 -4.03
CA VAL A 265 -13.50 9.37 -3.10
C VAL A 265 -13.19 7.91 -2.80
N ASP A 266 -11.94 7.53 -3.06
CA ASP A 266 -11.39 6.24 -2.65
C ASP A 266 -11.35 6.18 -1.11
N GLY A 267 -12.46 5.72 -0.53
CA GLY A 267 -12.61 5.62 0.90
C GLY A 267 -11.60 4.61 1.45
N SER A 268 -10.71 5.07 2.32
CA SER A 268 -10.18 4.16 3.33
C SER A 268 -11.33 3.74 4.25
N ASP A 269 -11.33 2.50 4.73
CA ASP A 269 -12.39 1.97 5.61
C ASP A 269 -12.79 2.93 6.74
N GLY A 270 -11.84 3.70 7.27
CA GLY A 270 -12.09 4.69 8.32
C GLY A 270 -12.93 5.90 7.90
N LEU A 271 -12.74 6.45 6.69
CA LEU A 271 -13.49 7.61 6.19
C LEU A 271 -14.92 7.24 5.81
N THR A 272 -15.09 6.08 5.17
CA THR A 272 -16.42 5.52 4.86
C THR A 272 -17.16 5.21 6.15
N GLN A 273 -16.52 4.54 7.13
CA GLN A 273 -17.15 4.26 8.43
C GLN A 273 -17.53 5.54 9.20
N GLU A 274 -16.69 6.56 9.18
CA GLU A 274 -16.98 7.84 9.85
C GLU A 274 -18.14 8.59 9.17
N ALA A 275 -18.21 8.57 7.83
CA ALA A 275 -19.34 9.13 7.08
C ALA A 275 -20.65 8.39 7.39
N ILE A 276 -20.62 7.06 7.43
CA ILE A 276 -21.77 6.21 7.80
C ILE A 276 -22.26 6.55 9.22
N ARG A 277 -21.35 6.77 10.18
CA ARG A 277 -21.72 7.16 11.55
C ARG A 277 -22.41 8.51 11.62
N ARG A 278 -21.95 9.49 10.83
CA ARG A 278 -22.50 10.85 10.84
C ARG A 278 -23.89 10.94 10.22
N LEU A 279 -24.16 10.14 9.19
CA LEU A 279 -25.49 10.05 8.56
C LEU A 279 -26.59 9.50 9.49
N ARG A 280 -26.24 8.87 10.63
CA ARG A 280 -27.18 8.39 11.64
C ARG A 280 -27.58 9.46 12.67
N ARG A 281 -26.87 10.59 12.74
CA ARG A 281 -27.01 11.56 13.84
C ARG A 281 -28.03 12.67 13.59
N ASP A 282 -28.74 12.63 12.47
CA ASP A 282 -29.89 13.50 12.16
C ASP A 282 -31.22 12.78 12.42
#